data_AF-A0A969R015-F1
#
_entry.id   AF-A0A969R015-F1
#
_cell.length_a   1.000
_cell.length_b   1.000
_cell.length_c   1.000
_cell.angle_alpha   90.00
_cell.angle_beta   90.00
_cell.angle_gamma   90.00
#
_symmetry.space_group_name_H-M   'P 1'
#
loop_
_entity.id
_entity.type
_entity.pdbx_description
1 polymer ?
#
loop_
_entity_poly.entity_id
_entity_poly.type
_entity_poly.pdbx_seq_one_letter_code
_entity_poly.pdbx_strand_id
1 'polypeptide(L)'
;MELTRIFQAIEETRFLKQLSTHTRLFFVGDAAPLTYIKNFFISHENIDQNYYYDLSTKTIAELNNVPDLNLYQAIVVVSLENEASLLFTVDQQLSKVVHPVILQLFADIFINLLCDRYLLQTAPQDNQKPKISYAILTTPRSGSTYLCDLLDSTAIAGHPSEHLRLATQELTRHCSFNCLKLLHNLMEYRTTSNSVFGTKLISHFLFELQRAKPDFEQIFQSIDQFILLIRKDKLAQAISLVLAQN
;
A
#
# COMPACT_ATOMS: atom_id res chain seq x y z
N MET A 1 -12.93 9.91 14.06
CA MET A 1 -13.35 10.35 12.71
C MET A 1 -12.29 10.07 11.64
N GLU A 2 -11.06 9.62 11.98
CA GLU A 2 -9.99 9.34 10.99
C GLU A 2 -9.97 7.89 10.43
N LEU A 3 -10.32 6.88 11.24
CA LEU A 3 -10.24 5.46 10.84
C LEU A 3 -11.04 5.12 9.57
N THR A 4 -12.33 5.48 9.55
CA THR A 4 -13.22 5.17 8.42
C THR A 4 -12.72 5.79 7.13
N ARG A 5 -12.13 6.99 7.20
CA ARG A 5 -11.56 7.68 6.04
C ARG A 5 -10.32 6.95 5.51
N ILE A 6 -9.41 6.52 6.38
CA ILE A 6 -8.23 5.72 5.98
C ILE A 6 -8.66 4.46 5.26
N PHE A 7 -9.61 3.72 5.85
CA PHE A 7 -10.04 2.46 5.27
C PHE A 7 -10.90 2.64 4.00
N GLN A 8 -11.71 3.69 3.91
CA GLN A 8 -12.39 4.07 2.65
C GLN A 8 -11.40 4.47 1.56
N ALA A 9 -10.29 5.12 1.90
CA ALA A 9 -9.27 5.47 0.93
C ALA A 9 -8.58 4.22 0.37
N ILE A 10 -8.28 3.22 1.21
CA ILE A 10 -7.69 1.96 0.72
C ILE A 10 -8.72 1.05 0.02
N GLU A 11 -10.03 1.23 0.19
CA GLU A 11 -11.05 0.52 -0.59
C GLU A 11 -10.91 0.75 -2.10
N GLU A 12 -10.40 1.91 -2.54
CA GLU A 12 -10.11 2.20 -3.95
C GLU A 12 -9.17 1.16 -4.59
N THR A 13 -8.29 0.59 -3.76
CA THR A 13 -7.29 -0.41 -4.16
C THR A 13 -7.84 -1.84 -4.11
N ARG A 14 -9.08 -2.04 -3.65
CA ARG A 14 -9.68 -3.35 -3.35
C ARG A 14 -8.91 -4.14 -2.28
N PHE A 15 -8.10 -3.47 -1.47
CA PHE A 15 -7.19 -4.08 -0.50
C PHE A 15 -7.88 -5.05 0.46
N LEU A 16 -8.85 -4.57 1.24
CA LEU A 16 -9.53 -5.44 2.19
C LEU A 16 -10.34 -6.54 1.51
N LYS A 17 -10.87 -6.29 0.31
CA LYS A 17 -11.59 -7.30 -0.47
C LYS A 17 -10.67 -8.44 -0.93
N GLN A 18 -9.43 -8.14 -1.29
CA GLN A 18 -8.44 -9.17 -1.63
C GLN A 18 -7.89 -9.86 -0.37
N LEU A 19 -7.69 -9.12 0.72
CA LEU A 19 -7.25 -9.73 1.98
C LEU A 19 -8.33 -10.68 2.53
N SER A 20 -9.61 -10.32 2.40
CA SER A 20 -10.77 -11.15 2.76
C SER A 20 -11.04 -12.30 1.79
N THR A 21 -10.08 -12.70 0.95
CA THR A 21 -10.13 -14.01 0.28
C THR A 21 -9.23 -15.02 0.96
N HIS A 22 -8.45 -14.58 1.96
CA HIS A 22 -7.56 -15.41 2.75
C HIS A 22 -8.23 -15.72 4.09
N THR A 23 -8.19 -16.98 4.49
CA THR A 23 -8.76 -17.45 5.75
C THR A 23 -7.67 -17.80 6.75
N ARG A 24 -8.03 -17.90 8.03
CA ARG A 24 -7.06 -18.23 9.11
C ARG A 24 -5.88 -17.25 9.12
N LEU A 25 -6.19 -15.97 9.05
CA LEU A 25 -5.27 -14.90 9.40
C LEU A 25 -5.36 -14.64 10.90
N PHE A 26 -4.22 -14.38 11.53
CA PHE A 26 -4.16 -13.98 12.93
C PHE A 26 -3.83 -12.49 12.99
N PHE A 27 -4.82 -11.65 13.28
CA PHE A 27 -4.61 -10.23 13.44
C PHE A 27 -4.21 -9.88 14.87
N VAL A 28 -3.16 -9.07 15.04
CA VAL A 28 -2.70 -8.53 16.33
C VAL A 28 -2.65 -7.02 16.23
N GLY A 29 -3.27 -6.28 17.14
CA GLY A 29 -3.26 -4.82 17.03
C GLY A 29 -4.23 -4.08 17.91
N ASP A 30 -4.47 -2.82 17.53
CA ASP A 30 -5.35 -1.91 18.25
C ASP A 30 -6.83 -2.25 18.01
N ALA A 31 -7.67 -2.07 19.03
CA ALA A 31 -9.10 -2.41 19.00
C ALA A 31 -9.84 -1.82 17.78
N ALA A 32 -9.59 -0.55 17.48
CA ALA A 32 -10.34 0.19 16.46
C ALA A 32 -10.12 -0.35 15.04
N PRO A 33 -8.88 -0.43 14.50
CA PRO A 33 -8.65 -1.01 13.17
C PRO A 33 -9.00 -2.51 13.11
N LEU A 34 -8.76 -3.29 14.18
CA LEU A 34 -9.18 -4.70 14.21
C LEU A 34 -10.70 -4.85 14.09
N THR A 35 -11.46 -4.05 14.83
CA THR A 35 -12.94 -4.06 14.76
C THR A 35 -13.42 -3.69 13.37
N TYR A 36 -12.80 -2.71 12.73
CA TYR A 36 -13.13 -2.32 11.36
C TYR A 36 -12.90 -3.48 10.38
N ILE A 37 -11.71 -4.09 10.39
CA ILE A 37 -11.36 -5.23 9.52
C ILE A 37 -12.32 -6.39 9.74
N LYS A 38 -12.58 -6.74 11.01
CA LYS A 38 -13.52 -7.81 11.37
C LYS A 38 -14.92 -7.56 10.81
N ASN A 39 -15.46 -6.35 10.99
CA ASN A 39 -16.78 -6.00 10.46
C ASN A 39 -16.81 -6.03 8.93
N PHE A 40 -15.72 -5.59 8.27
CA PHE A 40 -15.58 -5.70 6.82
C PHE A 40 -15.62 -7.17 6.39
N PHE A 41 -14.87 -8.05 7.04
CA PHE A 41 -14.76 -9.46 6.67
C PHE A 41 -16.09 -10.20 6.87
N ILE A 42 -16.78 -9.98 7.99
CA ILE A 42 -18.11 -10.55 8.26
C ILE A 42 -19.14 -10.13 7.20
N SER A 43 -19.02 -8.92 6.64
CA SER A 43 -19.93 -8.46 5.59
C SER A 43 -19.61 -9.00 4.18
N HIS A 44 -18.42 -9.59 3.99
CA HIS A 44 -17.93 -10.05 2.68
C HIS A 44 -17.70 -11.59 2.61
N GLU A 45 -17.55 -12.26 3.76
CA GLU A 45 -17.39 -13.71 3.87
C GLU A 45 -18.57 -14.34 4.60
N ASN A 46 -18.95 -15.56 4.22
CA ASN A 46 -20.02 -16.30 4.90
C ASN A 46 -19.59 -16.82 6.29
N ILE A 47 -18.30 -17.09 6.51
CA ILE A 47 -17.74 -17.58 7.78
C ILE A 47 -16.33 -16.98 7.98
N ASP A 48 -16.19 -16.11 8.97
CA ASP A 48 -14.91 -15.54 9.38
C ASP A 48 -14.10 -16.58 10.21
N GLN A 49 -13.03 -17.10 9.62
CA GLN A 49 -12.11 -18.06 10.26
C GLN A 49 -10.85 -17.39 10.83
N ASN A 50 -10.83 -16.05 10.88
CA ASN A 50 -9.68 -15.30 11.35
C ASN A 50 -9.73 -15.12 12.87
N TYR A 51 -8.57 -14.84 13.45
CA TYR A 51 -8.45 -14.54 14.87
C TYR A 51 -8.05 -13.08 15.06
N TYR A 52 -8.64 -12.43 16.06
CA TYR A 52 -8.41 -11.01 16.35
C TYR A 52 -7.92 -10.86 17.79
N TYR A 53 -6.65 -10.48 17.93
CA TYR A 53 -5.97 -10.28 19.20
C TYR A 53 -5.87 -8.79 19.51
N ASP A 54 -6.82 -8.31 20.29
CA ASP A 54 -6.95 -6.90 20.69
C ASP A 54 -6.05 -6.57 21.89
N LEU A 55 -5.04 -5.74 21.63
CA LEU A 55 -4.05 -5.30 22.62
C LEU A 55 -4.59 -4.30 23.65
N SER A 56 -5.80 -3.77 23.45
CA SER A 56 -6.46 -2.94 24.48
C SER A 56 -7.04 -3.77 25.63
N THR A 57 -7.26 -5.08 25.39
CA THR A 57 -7.86 -5.99 26.38
C THR A 57 -6.93 -7.13 26.79
N LYS A 58 -5.93 -7.46 25.95
CA LYS A 58 -4.97 -8.54 26.19
C LYS A 58 -3.56 -8.00 26.19
N THR A 59 -2.67 -8.63 26.94
CA THR A 59 -1.26 -8.25 26.96
C THR A 59 -0.50 -8.93 25.83
N ILE A 60 0.58 -8.32 25.33
CA ILE A 60 1.48 -9.00 24.37
C ILE A 60 2.05 -10.28 24.99
N ALA A 61 2.33 -10.29 26.30
CA ALA A 61 2.90 -11.44 27.00
C ALA A 61 2.07 -12.73 26.83
N GLU A 62 0.75 -12.59 26.75
CA GLU A 62 -0.20 -13.70 26.59
C GLU A 62 -0.21 -14.33 25.18
N LEU A 63 0.44 -13.73 24.17
CA LEU A 63 0.49 -14.29 22.81
C LEU A 63 1.08 -15.71 22.76
N ASN A 64 2.05 -16.01 23.63
CA ASN A 64 2.67 -17.33 23.73
C ASN A 64 1.71 -18.43 24.22
N ASN A 65 0.58 -18.02 24.81
CA ASN A 65 -0.43 -18.96 25.31
C ASN A 65 -1.50 -19.26 24.26
N VAL A 66 -1.47 -18.61 23.09
CA VAL A 66 -2.46 -18.88 22.05
C VAL A 66 -2.12 -20.21 21.38
N PRO A 67 -2.98 -21.23 21.49
CA PRO A 67 -2.70 -22.53 20.91
C PRO A 67 -2.72 -22.47 19.38
N ASP A 68 -2.02 -23.40 18.75
CA ASP A 68 -2.12 -23.69 17.33
C ASP A 68 -1.82 -22.51 16.39
N LEU A 69 -0.89 -21.62 16.79
CA LEU A 69 -0.44 -20.50 15.95
C LEU A 69 0.03 -20.93 14.55
N ASN A 70 0.58 -22.14 14.45
CA ASN A 70 1.03 -22.75 13.20
C ASN A 70 -0.10 -23.15 12.23
N LEU A 71 -1.37 -23.13 12.66
CA LEU A 71 -2.52 -23.39 11.77
C LEU A 71 -2.96 -22.15 10.96
N TYR A 72 -2.45 -20.97 11.32
CA TYR A 72 -2.73 -19.72 10.62
C TYR A 72 -1.79 -19.53 9.42
N GLN A 73 -2.26 -18.87 8.37
CA GLN A 73 -1.45 -18.61 7.17
C GLN A 73 -0.40 -17.53 7.41
N ALA A 74 -0.75 -16.52 8.21
CA ALA A 74 0.12 -15.42 8.59
C ALA A 74 -0.39 -14.77 9.89
N ILE A 75 0.52 -14.14 10.62
CA ILE A 75 0.19 -13.18 11.67
C ILE A 75 0.29 -11.79 11.04
N VAL A 76 -0.78 -11.00 11.17
CA VAL A 76 -0.87 -9.65 10.61
C VAL A 76 -0.90 -8.65 11.75
N VAL A 77 0.15 -7.86 11.88
CA VAL A 77 0.16 -6.74 12.83
C VAL A 77 -0.59 -5.56 12.22
N VAL A 78 -1.44 -4.94 13.04
CA VAL A 78 -2.34 -3.86 12.63
C VAL A 78 -2.20 -2.72 13.64
N SER A 79 -1.55 -1.64 13.22
CA SER A 79 -1.41 -0.44 14.05
C SER A 79 -1.44 0.79 13.15
N LEU A 80 -2.23 1.80 13.54
CA LEU A 80 -2.20 3.10 12.86
C LEU A 80 -1.04 3.97 13.36
N GLU A 81 -0.51 3.73 14.55
CA GLU A 81 0.57 4.58 15.07
C GLU A 81 1.93 4.15 14.53
N ASN A 82 2.30 2.88 14.74
CA ASN A 82 3.59 2.34 14.30
C ASN A 82 3.59 0.81 14.15
N GLU A 83 3.31 0.31 12.95
CA GLU A 83 3.34 -1.14 12.67
C GLU A 83 4.74 -1.76 12.88
N ALA A 84 5.82 -1.03 12.61
CA ALA A 84 7.17 -1.55 12.72
C ALA A 84 7.56 -1.83 14.19
N SER A 85 7.18 -0.94 15.10
CA SER A 85 7.38 -1.15 16.54
C SER A 85 6.54 -2.31 17.06
N LEU A 86 5.30 -2.44 16.60
CA LEU A 86 4.43 -3.54 16.98
C LEU A 86 4.95 -4.87 16.44
N LEU A 87 5.35 -4.92 15.16
CA LEU A 87 5.99 -6.08 14.53
C LEU A 87 7.17 -6.57 15.38
N PHE A 88 8.10 -5.67 15.73
CA PHE A 88 9.26 -6.02 16.54
C PHE A 88 8.86 -6.63 17.88
N THR A 89 7.85 -6.07 18.54
CA THR A 89 7.41 -6.55 19.86
C THR A 89 6.72 -7.92 19.77
N VAL A 90 5.88 -8.13 18.75
CA VAL A 90 5.20 -9.40 18.49
C VAL A 90 6.22 -10.49 18.10
N ASP A 91 7.17 -10.17 17.23
CA ASP A 91 8.24 -11.06 16.80
C ASP A 91 9.13 -11.49 17.98
N GLN A 92 9.56 -10.53 18.81
CA GLN A 92 10.31 -10.85 20.03
C GLN A 92 9.56 -11.78 20.97
N GLN A 93 8.26 -11.52 21.18
CA GLN A 93 7.45 -12.34 22.08
C GLN A 93 7.28 -13.77 21.56
N LEU A 94 7.03 -13.92 20.26
CA LEU A 94 6.77 -15.20 19.62
C LEU A 94 8.03 -15.96 19.19
N SER A 95 9.22 -15.37 19.32
CA SER A 95 10.52 -15.94 18.93
C SER A 95 10.81 -17.35 19.44
N LYS A 96 10.12 -17.81 20.50
CA LYS A 96 10.28 -19.14 21.11
C LYS A 96 9.23 -20.16 20.68
N VAL A 97 8.22 -19.74 19.91
CA VAL A 97 7.09 -20.56 19.48
C VAL A 97 7.14 -20.71 17.96
N VAL A 98 6.73 -21.86 17.43
CA VAL A 98 6.60 -22.02 15.98
C VAL A 98 5.38 -21.23 15.51
N HIS A 99 5.60 -20.25 14.64
CA HIS A 99 4.56 -19.38 14.10
C HIS A 99 4.75 -19.18 12.59
N PRO A 100 3.70 -18.80 11.84
CA PRO A 100 3.82 -18.42 10.44
C PRO A 100 4.53 -17.06 10.31
N VAL A 101 4.69 -16.58 9.08
CA VAL A 101 5.25 -15.26 8.82
C VAL A 101 4.45 -14.15 9.54
N ILE A 102 5.15 -13.19 10.12
CA ILE A 102 4.56 -11.99 10.72
C ILE A 102 4.70 -10.85 9.72
N LEU A 103 3.57 -10.21 9.39
CA LEU A 103 3.45 -9.21 8.33
C LEU A 103 2.82 -7.94 8.88
N GLN A 104 3.26 -6.79 8.38
CA GLN A 104 2.59 -5.51 8.61
C GLN A 104 1.46 -5.33 7.60
N LEU A 105 0.28 -4.91 8.07
CA LEU A 105 -0.88 -4.71 7.22
C LEU A 105 -0.58 -3.69 6.10
N PHE A 106 0.03 -2.56 6.44
CA PHE A 106 0.36 -1.55 5.43
C PHE A 106 1.75 -1.76 4.84
N ALA A 107 2.77 -1.96 5.67
CA ALA A 107 4.15 -1.97 5.19
C ALA A 107 4.57 -3.27 4.46
N ASP A 108 3.76 -4.33 4.48
CA ASP A 108 3.99 -5.55 3.72
C ASP A 108 2.79 -5.89 2.81
N ILE A 109 1.61 -6.11 3.39
CA ILE A 109 0.44 -6.62 2.64
C ILE A 109 -0.08 -5.57 1.64
N PHE A 110 -0.28 -4.32 2.04
CA PHE A 110 -0.71 -3.25 1.13
C PHE A 110 0.34 -2.96 0.04
N ILE A 111 1.63 -3.01 0.37
CA ILE A 111 2.70 -2.86 -0.64
C ILE A 111 2.65 -4.00 -1.66
N ASN A 112 2.51 -5.26 -1.20
CA ASN A 112 2.41 -6.41 -2.10
C ASN A 112 1.25 -6.30 -3.08
N LEU A 113 0.09 -5.83 -2.60
CA LEU A 113 -1.05 -5.53 -3.46
C LEU A 113 -0.68 -4.53 -4.57
N LEU A 114 -0.10 -3.39 -4.22
CA LEU A 114 0.25 -2.35 -5.20
C LEU A 114 1.34 -2.79 -6.18
N CYS A 115 2.17 -3.76 -5.78
CA CYS A 115 3.23 -4.34 -6.58
C CYS A 115 2.79 -5.56 -7.40
N ASP A 116 1.50 -5.92 -7.40
CA ASP A 116 0.95 -7.12 -8.06
C ASP A 116 1.64 -8.43 -7.64
N ARG A 117 2.00 -8.53 -6.35
CA ARG A 117 2.68 -9.69 -5.76
C ARG A 117 1.73 -10.56 -4.94
N TYR A 118 2.20 -11.75 -4.57
CA TYR A 118 1.53 -12.57 -3.57
C TYR A 118 1.36 -11.77 -2.27
N LEU A 119 0.15 -11.81 -1.70
CA LEU A 119 -0.27 -10.88 -0.65
C LEU A 119 0.41 -11.18 0.70
N LEU A 120 0.50 -12.45 1.08
CA LEU A 120 1.00 -12.91 2.38
C LEU A 120 2.50 -13.25 2.35
N GLN A 121 3.33 -12.28 2.00
CA GLN A 121 4.80 -12.39 2.08
C GLN A 121 5.40 -11.09 2.60
N THR A 122 6.62 -11.15 3.13
CA THR A 122 7.34 -9.94 3.52
C THR A 122 7.68 -9.10 2.29
N ALA A 123 7.53 -7.78 2.39
CA ALA A 123 8.10 -6.90 1.39
C ALA A 123 9.64 -6.98 1.51
N PRO A 124 10.38 -7.12 0.39
CA PRO A 124 11.84 -7.12 0.42
C PRO A 124 12.37 -5.88 1.14
N GLN A 125 13.52 -6.06 1.76
CA GLN A 125 14.29 -4.99 2.38
C GLN A 125 15.38 -4.46 1.44
N ASP A 126 15.71 -5.22 0.40
CA ASP A 126 16.83 -4.93 -0.49
C ASP A 126 16.34 -4.13 -1.70
N ASN A 127 16.84 -2.91 -1.86
CA ASN A 127 16.33 -1.96 -2.83
C ASN A 127 17.19 -1.99 -4.09
N GLN A 128 16.87 -2.89 -5.03
CA GLN A 128 17.52 -2.83 -6.34
C GLN A 128 16.95 -1.68 -7.16
N LYS A 129 17.76 -0.62 -7.32
CA LYS A 129 17.39 0.49 -8.20
C LYS A 129 17.32 -0.02 -9.65
N PRO A 130 16.26 0.29 -10.40
CA PRO A 130 16.18 0.00 -11.83
C PRO A 130 17.30 0.72 -12.58
N LYS A 131 17.63 0.24 -13.79
CA LYS A 131 18.61 0.89 -14.66
C LYS A 131 18.15 2.29 -15.07
N ILE A 132 16.85 2.45 -15.27
CA ILE A 132 16.21 3.74 -15.59
C ILE A 132 14.89 3.80 -14.84
N SER A 133 14.66 4.92 -14.16
CA SER A 133 13.37 5.27 -13.56
C SER A 133 12.88 6.62 -14.08
N TYR A 134 11.57 6.72 -14.33
CA TYR A 134 10.97 8.00 -14.71
C TYR A 134 9.61 8.26 -14.06
N ALA A 135 9.29 9.53 -13.89
CA ALA A 135 7.97 9.98 -13.45
C ALA A 135 7.34 10.94 -14.48
N ILE A 136 6.10 10.64 -14.87
CA ILE A 136 5.27 11.54 -15.67
C ILE A 136 4.58 12.52 -14.72
N LEU A 137 4.96 13.79 -14.80
CA LEU A 137 4.37 14.90 -14.06
C LEU A 137 3.25 15.52 -14.90
N THR A 138 2.03 15.58 -14.36
CA THR A 138 0.90 16.07 -15.15
C THR A 138 -0.28 16.56 -14.31
N THR A 139 -1.29 17.13 -14.98
CA THR A 139 -2.59 17.49 -14.40
C THR A 139 -3.65 16.45 -14.83
N PRO A 140 -4.78 16.31 -14.10
CA PRO A 140 -5.86 15.40 -14.51
C PRO A 140 -6.32 15.64 -15.94
N ARG A 141 -6.75 14.58 -16.65
CA ARG A 141 -7.36 14.67 -17.99
C ARG A 141 -6.45 15.25 -19.09
N SER A 142 -5.14 15.15 -18.91
CA SER A 142 -4.12 15.60 -19.87
C SER A 142 -3.83 14.61 -21.01
N GLY A 143 -4.38 13.40 -20.95
CA GLY A 143 -4.00 12.28 -21.82
C GLY A 143 -2.92 11.37 -21.21
N SER A 144 -2.53 11.59 -19.95
CA SER A 144 -1.49 10.82 -19.28
C SER A 144 -1.80 9.33 -19.14
N THR A 145 -3.06 8.93 -18.93
CA THR A 145 -3.44 7.51 -18.92
C THR A 145 -3.19 6.87 -20.27
N TYR A 146 -3.60 7.51 -21.37
CA TYR A 146 -3.32 7.01 -22.71
C TYR A 146 -1.81 6.89 -22.99
N LEU A 147 -1.01 7.87 -22.55
CA LEU A 147 0.45 7.77 -22.64
C LEU A 147 1.01 6.60 -21.82
N CYS A 148 0.51 6.38 -20.60
CA CYS A 148 0.88 5.24 -19.78
C CYS A 148 0.56 3.91 -20.47
N ASP A 149 -0.65 3.77 -21.03
CA ASP A 149 -1.07 2.57 -21.75
C ASP A 149 -0.17 2.29 -22.97
N LEU A 150 0.21 3.33 -23.71
CA LEU A 150 1.15 3.21 -24.82
C LEU A 150 2.54 2.76 -24.36
N LEU A 151 3.07 3.36 -23.28
CA LEU A 151 4.38 3.00 -22.73
C LEU A 151 4.38 1.56 -22.21
N ASP A 152 3.35 1.17 -21.47
CA ASP A 152 3.16 -0.19 -20.95
C ASP A 152 3.11 -1.22 -22.10
N SER A 153 2.40 -0.90 -23.19
CA SER A 153 2.27 -1.77 -24.37
C SER A 153 3.60 -2.05 -25.08
N THR A 154 4.65 -1.26 -24.83
CA THR A 154 5.98 -1.50 -25.41
C THR A 154 6.72 -2.67 -24.74
N ALA A 155 6.30 -3.08 -23.54
CA ALA A 155 6.99 -4.05 -22.68
C ALA A 155 8.47 -3.72 -22.37
N ILE A 156 8.92 -2.49 -22.63
CA ILE A 156 10.29 -2.02 -22.38
C ILE A 156 10.36 -0.68 -21.64
N ALA A 157 9.23 -0.03 -21.40
CA ALA A 157 9.15 1.29 -20.76
C ALA A 157 8.57 1.22 -19.34
N GLY A 158 8.69 0.07 -18.66
CA GLY A 158 8.08 -0.17 -17.36
C GLY A 158 6.55 -0.26 -17.43
N HIS A 159 5.92 -0.22 -16.25
CA HIS A 159 4.47 -0.31 -16.08
C HIS A 159 3.90 0.98 -15.45
N PRO A 160 3.97 2.14 -16.13
CA PRO A 160 3.64 3.42 -15.53
C PRO A 160 2.18 3.53 -15.13
N SER A 161 1.92 3.78 -13.85
CA SER A 161 0.57 3.98 -13.33
C SER A 161 0.55 5.01 -12.20
N GLU A 162 -0.65 5.31 -11.68
CA GLU A 162 -0.82 6.18 -10.51
C GLU A 162 -0.58 5.38 -9.24
N HIS A 163 0.69 5.14 -8.88
CA HIS A 163 1.00 4.36 -7.69
C HIS A 163 0.85 5.14 -6.37
N LEU A 164 1.02 6.47 -6.40
CA LEU A 164 0.96 7.35 -5.23
C LEU A 164 -0.35 8.16 -5.22
N ARG A 165 -1.47 7.50 -4.95
CA ARG A 165 -2.84 8.08 -4.95
C ARG A 165 -3.34 8.36 -3.53
N LEU A 166 -4.67 8.43 -3.37
CA LEU A 166 -5.36 8.77 -2.13
C LEU A 166 -5.04 7.77 -1.03
N ALA A 167 -5.07 6.46 -1.30
CA ALA A 167 -4.71 5.44 -0.32
C ALA A 167 -3.31 5.69 0.30
N THR A 168 -2.31 5.91 -0.54
CA THR A 168 -0.94 6.20 -0.09
C THR A 168 -0.86 7.49 0.72
N GLN A 169 -1.60 8.54 0.32
CA GLN A 169 -1.63 9.82 1.03
C GLN A 169 -2.21 9.67 2.45
N GLU A 170 -3.35 9.01 2.56
CA GLU A 170 -4.03 8.82 3.84
C GLU A 170 -3.20 7.93 4.77
N LEU A 171 -2.57 6.88 4.24
CA LEU A 171 -1.65 6.03 5.01
C LEU A 171 -0.39 6.80 5.45
N THR A 172 0.24 7.60 4.60
CA THR A 172 1.41 8.40 5.01
C THR A 172 1.04 9.44 6.05
N ARG A 173 -0.16 10.02 5.95
CA ARG A 173 -0.62 11.05 6.87
C ARG A 173 -1.02 10.51 8.24
N HIS A 174 -1.62 9.32 8.28
CA HIS A 174 -2.28 8.80 9.49
C HIS A 174 -1.71 7.48 10.00
N CYS A 175 -0.84 6.80 9.25
CA CYS A 175 -0.39 5.43 9.54
C CYS A 175 1.13 5.26 9.65
N SER A 176 1.90 6.34 9.81
CA SER A 176 3.39 6.33 9.77
C SER A 176 3.95 5.57 8.55
N PHE A 177 3.20 5.55 7.44
CA PHE A 177 3.50 4.73 6.28
C PHE A 177 4.68 5.29 5.48
N ASN A 178 5.68 4.45 5.26
CA ASN A 178 6.90 4.83 4.56
C ASN A 178 6.71 4.84 3.02
N CYS A 179 6.38 6.02 2.49
CA CYS A 179 6.27 6.26 1.04
C CYS A 179 7.52 5.87 0.24
N LEU A 180 8.71 6.08 0.80
CA LEU A 180 9.96 5.77 0.11
C LEU A 180 10.15 4.26 -0.04
N LYS A 181 9.82 3.49 1.01
CA LYS A 181 9.80 2.02 0.95
C LYS A 181 8.84 1.54 -0.14
N LEU A 182 7.64 2.11 -0.22
CA LEU A 182 6.69 1.81 -1.30
C LEU A 182 7.30 2.11 -2.68
N LEU A 183 7.91 3.29 -2.86
CA LEU A 183 8.55 3.65 -4.14
C LEU A 183 9.64 2.66 -4.54
N HIS A 184 10.51 2.25 -3.60
CA HIS A 184 11.56 1.29 -3.89
C HIS A 184 11.01 -0.10 -4.24
N ASN A 185 9.95 -0.54 -3.56
CA ASN A 185 9.27 -1.81 -3.90
C ASN A 185 8.64 -1.74 -5.30
N LEU A 186 8.00 -0.62 -5.64
CA LEU A 186 7.49 -0.40 -6.99
C LEU A 186 8.63 -0.40 -8.03
N MET A 187 9.77 0.21 -7.70
CA MET A 187 10.97 0.22 -8.54
C MET A 187 11.60 -1.16 -8.73
N GLU A 188 11.40 -2.09 -7.82
CA GLU A 188 11.84 -3.49 -7.97
C GLU A 188 10.83 -4.28 -8.82
N TYR A 189 9.55 -4.20 -8.47
CA TYR A 189 8.53 -5.13 -8.97
C TYR A 189 7.72 -4.64 -10.17
N ARG A 190 7.65 -3.33 -10.40
CA ARG A 190 6.91 -2.73 -11.53
C ARG A 190 7.86 -2.31 -12.65
N THR A 191 8.90 -3.12 -12.85
CA THR A 191 9.87 -2.97 -13.94
C THR A 191 9.58 -3.91 -15.09
N THR A 192 10.02 -3.51 -16.27
CA THR A 192 10.10 -4.39 -17.44
C THR A 192 11.42 -5.16 -17.44
N SER A 193 11.56 -6.20 -18.27
CA SER A 193 12.73 -7.10 -18.27
C SER A 193 14.07 -6.42 -18.56
N ASN A 194 14.06 -5.22 -19.15
CA ASN A 194 15.23 -4.36 -19.35
C ASN A 194 15.54 -3.44 -18.15
N SER A 195 14.89 -3.65 -17.01
CA SER A 195 15.02 -2.89 -15.75
C SER A 195 14.63 -1.42 -15.88
N VAL A 196 13.54 -1.13 -16.60
CA VAL A 196 12.94 0.22 -16.68
C VAL A 196 11.70 0.29 -15.79
N PHE A 197 11.64 1.30 -14.92
CA PHE A 197 10.51 1.66 -14.07
C PHE A 197 9.85 2.96 -14.53
N GLY A 198 8.52 3.00 -14.51
CA GLY A 198 7.74 4.19 -14.79
C GLY A 198 6.68 4.43 -13.72
N THR A 199 6.41 5.69 -13.39
CA THR A 199 5.29 6.09 -12.54
C THR A 199 4.64 7.38 -13.03
N LYS A 200 3.46 7.69 -12.53
CA LYS A 200 2.72 8.92 -12.84
C LYS A 200 2.37 9.68 -11.57
N LEU A 201 2.74 10.96 -11.53
CA LEU A 201 2.41 11.88 -10.45
C LEU A 201 1.47 12.96 -10.98
N ILE A 202 0.23 12.94 -10.50
CA ILE A 202 -0.76 13.95 -10.85
C ILE A 202 -0.72 15.08 -9.82
N SER A 203 -0.77 16.32 -10.29
CA SER A 203 -0.57 17.53 -9.46
C SER A 203 -1.39 17.57 -8.18
N HIS A 204 -2.68 17.23 -8.21
CA HIS A 204 -3.53 17.28 -7.02
C HIS A 204 -3.12 16.22 -5.98
N PHE A 205 -2.74 15.02 -6.41
CA PHE A 205 -2.20 13.99 -5.53
C PHE A 205 -0.84 14.41 -4.95
N LEU A 206 0.00 15.08 -5.74
CA LEU A 206 1.28 15.56 -5.25
C LEU A 206 1.12 16.64 -4.16
N PHE A 207 0.19 17.57 -4.31
CA PHE A 207 -0.10 18.60 -3.30
C PHE A 207 -0.72 18.03 -2.03
N GLU A 208 -1.61 17.04 -2.15
CA GLU A 208 -2.17 16.38 -0.96
C GLU A 208 -1.10 15.52 -0.25
N LEU A 209 -0.29 14.79 -1.02
CA LEU A 209 0.85 14.04 -0.48
C LEU A 209 1.82 14.97 0.24
N GLN A 210 2.02 16.20 -0.23
CA GLN A 210 2.86 17.18 0.46
C GLN A 210 2.36 17.55 1.85
N ARG A 211 1.04 17.54 2.08
CA ARG A 211 0.49 17.78 3.42
C ARG A 211 0.79 16.63 4.38
N ALA A 212 1.04 15.42 3.86
CA ALA A 212 1.50 14.29 4.64
C ALA A 212 3.00 14.36 4.99
N LYS A 213 3.73 15.38 4.48
CA LYS A 213 5.16 15.65 4.74
C LYS A 213 6.08 14.41 4.54
N PRO A 214 5.99 13.68 3.42
CA PRO A 214 6.98 12.66 3.12
C PRO A 214 8.36 13.30 2.89
N ASP A 215 9.40 12.48 2.90
CA ASP A 215 10.73 12.89 2.45
C ASP A 215 10.75 12.99 0.92
N PHE A 216 10.27 14.13 0.39
CA PHE A 216 10.25 14.38 -1.04
C PHE A 216 11.64 14.46 -1.66
N GLU A 217 12.62 14.93 -0.91
CA GLU A 217 13.99 15.02 -1.39
C GLU A 217 14.48 13.61 -1.77
N GLN A 218 14.33 12.64 -0.85
CA GLN A 218 14.67 11.26 -1.14
C GLN A 218 13.80 10.66 -2.25
N ILE A 219 12.47 10.88 -2.23
CA ILE A 219 11.57 10.38 -3.28
C ILE A 219 11.99 10.86 -4.68
N PHE A 220 12.30 12.15 -4.83
CA PHE A 220 12.70 12.70 -6.12
C PHE A 220 14.13 12.32 -6.51
N GLN A 221 15.05 12.18 -5.55
CA GLN A 221 16.41 11.67 -5.80
C GLN A 221 16.42 10.20 -6.25
N SER A 222 15.43 9.40 -5.83
CA SER A 222 15.28 8.02 -6.29
C SER A 222 14.87 7.91 -7.77
N ILE A 223 14.34 8.97 -8.38
CA ILE A 223 13.82 8.97 -9.77
C ILE A 223 14.83 9.66 -10.70
N ASP A 224 15.23 8.98 -11.78
CA ASP A 224 16.28 9.49 -12.68
C ASP A 224 15.78 10.56 -13.65
N GLN A 225 14.53 10.45 -14.12
CA GLN A 225 13.98 11.30 -15.17
C GLN A 225 12.56 11.79 -14.87
N PHE A 226 12.25 13.02 -15.32
CA PHE A 226 10.94 13.62 -15.19
C PHE A 226 10.41 14.04 -16.56
N ILE A 227 9.18 13.60 -16.87
CA ILE A 227 8.48 13.92 -18.11
C ILE A 227 7.30 14.83 -17.77
N LEU A 228 7.34 16.09 -18.20
CA LEU A 228 6.24 17.02 -18.00
C LEU A 228 5.24 16.92 -19.14
N LEU A 229 4.05 16.37 -18.87
CA LEU A 229 2.97 16.26 -19.85
C LEU A 229 1.93 17.36 -19.66
N ILE A 230 1.79 18.22 -20.68
CA ILE A 230 0.85 19.33 -20.70
C ILE A 230 -0.09 19.22 -21.90
N ARG A 231 -1.40 19.18 -21.64
CA ARG A 231 -2.41 19.39 -22.69
C ARG A 231 -2.51 20.87 -23.02
N LYS A 232 -2.29 21.23 -24.30
CA LYS A 232 -2.32 22.64 -24.76
C LYS A 232 -3.72 23.23 -24.69
N ASP A 233 -4.74 22.48 -25.12
CA ASP A 233 -6.14 22.91 -25.04
C ASP A 233 -6.70 22.73 -23.62
N LYS A 234 -6.71 23.82 -22.85
CA LYS A 234 -7.20 23.85 -21.47
C LYS A 234 -8.72 23.81 -21.36
N LEU A 235 -9.44 24.33 -22.36
CA LEU A 235 -10.89 24.29 -22.36
C LEU A 235 -11.38 22.84 -22.49
N ALA A 236 -10.85 22.11 -23.47
CA ALA A 236 -11.18 20.69 -23.63
C ALA A 236 -10.71 19.84 -22.44
N GLN A 237 -9.59 20.20 -21.80
CA GLN A 237 -9.15 19.56 -20.55
C GLN A 237 -10.17 19.76 -19.41
N ALA A 238 -10.64 20.99 -19.22
CA ALA A 238 -11.61 21.34 -18.17
C ALA A 238 -12.97 20.68 -18.41
N ILE A 239 -13.48 20.70 -19.65
CA ILE A 239 -14.71 20.00 -20.02
C ILE A 239 -14.58 18.50 -19.70
N SER A 240 -13.44 17.88 -20.06
CA SER A 240 -13.21 16.46 -19.77
C SER A 240 -13.13 16.16 -18.27
N LEU A 241 -12.69 17.12 -17.44
CA LEU A 241 -12.66 16.97 -15.99
C LEU A 241 -14.07 16.96 -15.41
N VAL A 242 -14.91 17.93 -15.81
CA VAL A 242 -16.30 18.01 -15.36
C VAL A 242 -17.09 16.77 -15.77
N LEU A 243 -16.94 16.31 -17.02
CA LEU A 243 -17.63 15.11 -17.50
C LEU A 243 -17.20 13.82 -16.79
N ALA A 244 -15.98 13.76 -16.24
CA ALA A 244 -15.49 12.58 -15.55
C ALA A 244 -15.87 12.53 -14.05
N GLN A 245 -16.41 13.63 -13.51
CA GLN A 245 -16.83 13.76 -12.11
C GLN A 245 -18.34 13.56 -11.92
N ASN A 246 -19.10 13.51 -13.02
CA ASN A 246 -20.54 13.24 -13.06
C ASN A 246 -20.80 11.78 -13.42
#